data_AF-A0A7V9JGT5-F1
#
_entry.id   AF-A0A7V9JGT5-F1
#
_cell.length_a   1.000
_cell.length_b   1.000
_cell.length_c   1.000
_cell.angle_alpha   90.00
_cell.angle_beta   90.00
_cell.angle_gamma   90.00
#
_symmetry.space_group_name_H-M   'P 1'
#
loop_
_entity.id
_entity.type
_entity.pdbx_description
1 polymer ?
#
loop_
_entity_poly.entity_id
_entity_poly.type
_entity_poly.pdbx_seq_one_letter_code
_entity_poly.pdbx_strand_id
1 'polypeptide(L)'
;MPRRSCEQFVNSFRLTGIRPGEALALKWSDLNGVYLRVQRAQTVGADSKKLIASTKTGRSRVLPLGERALRTLQQHRVRQAKWKLKLGDHYRDQGLIFANETGGLLDAQNIVNRHFKPLLKRAGLPAIRLYDLRHSHATLLMAAGEHPKVVQERLGHSTITLTLDTYTHVVPDRQELASSRLKFMLALSGIATA
;
A
#
# COMPACT_ATOMS: atom_id res chain seq x y z
N MET A 1 -20.38 -8.15 -4.49
CA MET A 1 -19.42 -7.56 -3.53
C MET A 1 -20.00 -6.29 -2.93
N PRO A 2 -19.95 -6.05 -1.61
CA PRO A 2 -20.28 -4.74 -1.08
C PRO A 2 -19.33 -3.71 -1.69
N ARG A 3 -19.85 -2.72 -2.43
CA ARG A 3 -19.05 -1.68 -3.14
C ARG A 3 -17.89 -1.12 -2.30
N ARG A 4 -18.10 -1.00 -0.99
CA ARG A 4 -17.14 -0.41 -0.04
C ARG A 4 -15.90 -1.27 0.22
N SER A 5 -15.94 -2.60 0.09
CA SER A 5 -14.73 -3.43 0.27
C SER A 5 -13.70 -3.19 -0.84
N CYS A 6 -14.14 -2.87 -2.06
CA CYS A 6 -13.26 -2.51 -3.17
C CYS A 6 -12.66 -1.13 -3.00
N GLU A 7 -13.43 -0.16 -2.48
CA GLU A 7 -12.91 1.18 -2.19
C GLU A 7 -11.80 1.13 -1.13
N GLN A 8 -11.95 0.28 -0.09
CA GLN A 8 -10.88 0.11 0.90
C GLN A 8 -9.64 -0.57 0.35
N PHE A 9 -9.83 -1.52 -0.55
CA PHE A 9 -8.73 -2.12 -1.28
C PHE A 9 -7.98 -1.06 -2.10
N VAL A 10 -8.68 -0.25 -2.89
CA VAL A 10 -8.09 0.85 -3.69
C VAL A 10 -7.37 1.89 -2.81
N ASN A 11 -8.00 2.31 -1.70
CA ASN A 11 -7.41 3.27 -0.76
C ASN A 11 -6.13 2.76 -0.10
N SER A 12 -6.03 1.45 0.14
CA SER A 12 -4.85 0.85 0.76
C SER A 12 -3.60 1.04 -0.11
N PHE A 13 -3.72 0.97 -1.45
CA PHE A 13 -2.61 1.25 -2.36
C PHE A 13 -2.12 2.68 -2.26
N ARG A 14 -3.06 3.63 -2.30
CA ARG A 14 -2.75 5.05 -2.23
C ARG A 14 -2.04 5.43 -0.94
N LEU A 15 -2.43 4.82 0.18
CA LEU A 15 -1.91 5.16 1.50
C LEU A 15 -0.63 4.41 1.88
N THR A 16 -0.34 3.27 1.27
CA THR A 16 0.77 2.40 1.71
C THR A 16 1.79 2.05 0.62
N GLY A 17 1.43 2.21 -0.66
CA GLY A 17 2.30 1.89 -1.79
C GLY A 17 2.55 0.40 -2.01
N ILE A 18 1.83 -0.51 -1.36
CA ILE A 18 1.99 -1.96 -1.55
C ILE A 18 1.59 -2.43 -2.95
N ARG A 19 2.08 -3.58 -3.43
CA ARG A 19 1.68 -4.11 -4.74
C ARG A 19 0.26 -4.71 -4.70
N PRO A 20 -0.51 -4.71 -5.80
CA PRO A 20 -1.83 -5.35 -5.86
C PRO A 20 -1.88 -6.77 -5.31
N GLY A 21 -0.95 -7.63 -5.74
CA GLY A 21 -0.86 -9.00 -5.22
C GLY A 21 -0.54 -9.05 -3.71
N GLU A 22 0.28 -8.14 -3.20
CA GLU A 22 0.61 -8.08 -1.77
C GLU A 22 -0.63 -7.71 -0.95
N ALA A 23 -1.37 -6.68 -1.35
CA ALA A 23 -2.61 -6.28 -0.69
C ALA A 23 -3.64 -7.41 -0.67
N LEU A 24 -3.82 -8.11 -1.79
CA LEU A 24 -4.76 -9.23 -1.91
C LEU A 24 -4.40 -10.41 -1.00
N ALA A 25 -3.14 -10.53 -0.61
CA ALA A 25 -2.69 -11.57 0.30
C ALA A 25 -2.70 -11.16 1.78
N LEU A 26 -2.89 -9.88 2.13
CA LEU A 26 -2.82 -9.43 3.52
C LEU A 26 -3.85 -10.14 4.42
N LYS A 27 -3.41 -10.56 5.60
CA LYS A 27 -4.25 -11.12 6.66
C LYS A 27 -4.29 -10.17 7.86
N TRP A 28 -5.34 -10.27 8.67
CA TRP A 28 -5.45 -9.47 9.90
C TRP A 28 -4.31 -9.73 10.89
N SER A 29 -3.74 -10.94 10.88
CA SER A 29 -2.55 -11.31 11.65
C SER A 29 -1.28 -10.56 11.25
N ASP A 30 -1.26 -9.92 10.06
CA ASP A 30 -0.13 -9.13 9.59
C ASP A 30 -0.13 -7.70 10.17
N LEU A 31 -1.21 -7.27 10.84
CA LEU A 31 -1.33 -5.94 11.45
C LEU A 31 -1.07 -6.03 12.95
N ASN A 32 0.02 -5.41 13.42
CA ASN A 32 0.37 -5.31 14.84
C ASN A 32 0.51 -3.83 15.23
N GLY A 33 -0.46 -3.33 16.00
CA GLY A 33 -0.54 -1.90 16.34
C GLY A 33 -0.60 -1.03 15.08
N VAL A 34 0.40 -0.16 14.91
CA VAL A 34 0.53 0.71 13.73
C VAL A 34 1.33 0.09 12.59
N TYR A 35 1.86 -1.12 12.78
CA TYR A 35 2.80 -1.75 11.86
C TYR A 35 2.11 -2.84 11.03
N LEU A 36 2.24 -2.75 9.71
CA LEU A 36 1.73 -3.73 8.76
C LEU A 36 2.89 -4.55 8.18
N ARG A 37 2.89 -5.86 8.40
CA ARG A 37 3.88 -6.79 7.85
C ARG A 37 3.46 -7.27 6.46
N VAL A 38 4.20 -6.88 5.43
CA VAL A 38 4.00 -7.34 4.05
C VAL A 38 4.96 -8.48 3.77
N GLN A 39 4.44 -9.71 3.71
CA GLN A 39 5.25 -10.95 3.63
C GLN A 39 4.75 -11.96 2.60
N ARG A 40 3.58 -11.73 2.00
CA ARG A 40 2.93 -12.63 1.05
C ARG A 40 2.39 -11.84 -0.14
N ALA A 41 2.18 -12.52 -1.25
CA ALA A 41 1.51 -11.97 -2.42
C ALA A 41 0.59 -13.02 -3.06
N GLN A 42 -0.56 -12.57 -3.55
CA GLN A 42 -1.44 -13.38 -4.37
C GLN A 42 -0.87 -13.45 -5.79
N THR A 43 -0.75 -14.67 -6.31
CA THR A 43 -0.37 -14.98 -7.68
C THR A 43 -1.42 -15.89 -8.33
N VAL A 44 -1.29 -16.10 -9.63
CA VAL A 44 -2.07 -17.08 -10.39
C VAL A 44 -1.14 -18.25 -10.69
N GLY A 45 -1.54 -19.46 -10.31
CA GLY A 45 -0.82 -20.70 -10.56
C GLY A 45 -0.94 -21.17 -11.99
N ALA A 46 -0.19 -22.22 -12.34
CA ALA A 46 -0.24 -22.83 -13.66
C ALA A 46 -1.63 -23.39 -14.02
N ASP A 47 -2.41 -23.79 -13.02
CA ASP A 47 -3.79 -24.25 -13.16
C ASP A 47 -4.83 -23.10 -13.21
N SER A 48 -4.37 -21.86 -13.41
CA SER A 48 -5.18 -20.63 -13.35
C SER A 48 -5.87 -20.38 -12.01
N LYS A 49 -5.55 -21.12 -10.94
CA LYS A 49 -6.09 -20.86 -9.61
C LYS A 49 -5.29 -19.77 -8.92
N LYS A 50 -6.01 -18.97 -8.13
CA LYS A 50 -5.43 -17.95 -7.28
C LYS A 50 -4.82 -18.62 -6.06
N LEU A 51 -3.57 -18.30 -5.77
CA LEU A 51 -2.85 -18.82 -4.62
C LEU A 51 -2.08 -17.71 -3.94
N ILE A 52 -1.90 -17.86 -2.64
CA ILE A 52 -1.04 -16.98 -1.85
C ILE A 52 0.31 -17.66 -1.72
N ALA A 53 1.34 -17.02 -2.23
CA ALA A 53 2.72 -17.43 -2.04
C ALA A 53 3.47 -16.42 -1.17
N SER A 54 4.64 -16.82 -0.67
CA SER A 54 5.63 -15.85 -0.19
C SER A 54 5.97 -14.86 -1.31
N THR A 55 6.38 -13.64 -0.96
CA THR A 55 6.81 -12.68 -1.97
C THR A 55 7.94 -13.29 -2.81
N LYS A 56 7.90 -13.15 -4.14
CA LYS A 56 8.89 -13.72 -5.09
C LYS A 56 10.36 -13.43 -4.76
N THR A 57 10.63 -12.43 -3.90
CA THR A 57 11.98 -12.01 -3.49
C THR A 57 12.38 -12.49 -2.09
N GLY A 58 11.53 -13.21 -1.35
CA GLY A 58 11.76 -13.62 0.04
C GLY A 58 11.82 -12.47 1.06
N ARG A 59 11.69 -11.21 0.63
CA ARG A 59 11.83 -10.02 1.49
C ARG A 59 10.49 -9.62 2.08
N SER A 60 10.26 -10.00 3.33
CA SER A 60 9.23 -9.36 4.14
C SER A 60 9.64 -7.93 4.50
N ARG A 61 8.66 -7.04 4.65
CA ARG A 61 8.89 -5.67 5.13
C ARG A 61 7.80 -5.24 6.08
N VAL A 62 8.13 -4.34 6.99
CA VAL A 62 7.20 -3.75 7.94
C VAL A 62 6.96 -2.30 7.56
N LEU A 63 5.69 -1.93 7.40
CA LEU A 63 5.27 -0.59 7.03
C LEU A 63 4.54 0.06 8.21
N PRO A 64 5.05 1.20 8.73
CA PRO A 64 4.24 2.00 9.64
C PRO A 64 3.08 2.62 8.86
N LEU A 65 1.88 2.43 9.39
CA LEU A 65 0.63 2.96 8.85
C LEU A 65 0.30 4.28 9.53
N GLY A 66 0.01 5.29 8.72
CA GLY A 66 -0.55 6.54 9.23
C GLY A 66 -1.95 6.34 9.78
N GLU A 67 -2.35 7.24 10.67
CA GLU A 67 -3.62 7.21 11.40
C GLU A 67 -4.85 7.03 10.47
N ARG A 68 -4.85 7.71 9.32
CA ARG A 68 -5.91 7.57 8.31
C ARG A 68 -6.01 6.14 7.76
N ALA A 69 -4.89 5.48 7.50
CA ALA A 69 -4.89 4.10 7.00
C ALA A 69 -5.38 3.13 8.08
N LEU A 70 -4.95 3.32 9.33
CA LEU A 70 -5.38 2.50 10.47
C LEU A 70 -6.89 2.60 10.70
N ARG A 71 -7.43 3.83 10.78
CA ARG A 71 -8.88 4.04 10.88
C ARG A 71 -9.65 3.35 9.76
N THR A 72 -9.12 3.46 8.54
CA THR A 72 -9.73 2.86 7.35
C THR A 72 -9.81 1.34 7.47
N LEU A 73 -8.72 0.69 7.92
CA LEU A 73 -8.67 -0.74 8.16
C LEU A 73 -9.56 -1.16 9.34
N GLN A 74 -9.60 -0.42 10.44
CA GLN A 74 -10.46 -0.71 11.59
C GLN A 74 -11.95 -0.70 11.21
N GLN A 75 -12.39 0.36 10.50
CA GLN A 75 -13.76 0.44 9.99
C GLN A 75 -14.07 -0.71 9.03
N HIS A 76 -13.09 -1.14 8.23
CA HIS A 76 -13.22 -2.29 7.35
C HIS A 76 -13.38 -3.60 8.13
N ARG A 77 -12.60 -3.81 9.19
CA ARG A 77 -12.70 -4.98 10.07
C ARG A 77 -14.09 -5.11 10.69
N VAL A 78 -14.66 -4.01 11.19
CA VAL A 78 -16.01 -3.99 11.75
C VAL A 78 -17.06 -4.39 10.70
N ARG A 79 -16.98 -3.83 9.48
CA ARG A 79 -17.90 -4.20 8.40
C ARG A 79 -17.77 -5.66 7.99
N GLN A 80 -16.55 -6.15 7.89
CA GLN A 80 -16.29 -7.54 7.56
C GLN A 80 -16.85 -8.46 8.65
N ALA A 81 -16.67 -8.14 9.94
CA ALA A 81 -17.25 -8.92 11.04
C ALA A 81 -18.77 -8.98 10.98
N LYS A 82 -19.45 -7.84 10.71
CA LYS A 82 -20.91 -7.82 10.49
C LYS A 82 -21.33 -8.71 9.32
N TRP A 83 -20.55 -8.71 8.24
CA TRP A 83 -20.83 -9.55 7.07
C TRP A 83 -20.60 -11.03 7.34
N LYS A 84 -19.54 -11.38 8.09
CA LYS A 84 -19.26 -12.75 8.56
C LYS A 84 -20.44 -13.29 9.35
N LEU A 85 -20.92 -12.52 10.34
CA LEU A 85 -22.09 -12.88 11.14
C LEU A 85 -23.34 -13.07 10.28
N LYS A 86 -23.55 -12.21 9.27
CA LYS A 86 -24.70 -12.32 8.36
C LYS A 86 -24.66 -13.59 7.50
N LEU A 87 -23.49 -14.02 7.04
CA LEU A 87 -23.36 -15.22 6.20
C LEU A 87 -23.31 -16.52 7.01
N GLY A 88 -22.94 -16.46 8.29
CA GLY A 88 -22.76 -17.65 9.13
C GLY A 88 -21.79 -18.65 8.49
N ASP A 89 -22.21 -19.90 8.43
CA ASP A 89 -21.41 -21.04 7.94
C ASP A 89 -21.03 -20.93 6.45
N HIS A 90 -21.72 -20.08 5.69
CA HIS A 90 -21.37 -19.82 4.29
C HIS A 90 -20.13 -18.92 4.14
N TYR A 91 -19.65 -18.30 5.23
CA TYR A 91 -18.42 -17.51 5.22
C TYR A 91 -17.20 -18.38 5.56
N ARG A 92 -16.35 -18.63 4.56
CA ARG A 92 -15.10 -19.36 4.72
C ARG A 92 -13.99 -18.40 5.13
N ASP A 93 -13.80 -18.21 6.44
CA ASP A 93 -12.82 -17.25 6.94
C ASP A 93 -11.37 -17.71 6.75
N GLN A 94 -10.66 -17.07 5.82
CA GLN A 94 -9.23 -17.29 5.59
C GLN A 94 -8.34 -16.26 6.31
N GLY A 95 -8.93 -15.40 7.15
CA GLY A 95 -8.24 -14.35 7.88
C GLY A 95 -7.80 -13.15 7.03
N LEU A 96 -8.25 -13.07 5.77
CA LEU A 96 -7.88 -12.03 4.82
C LEU A 96 -8.44 -10.66 5.23
N ILE A 97 -7.62 -9.61 5.09
CA ILE A 97 -8.10 -8.22 5.21
C ILE A 97 -9.07 -7.92 4.08
N PHE A 98 -8.70 -8.23 2.84
CA PHE A 98 -9.54 -8.04 1.66
C PHE A 98 -10.02 -9.38 1.12
N ALA A 99 -11.17 -9.81 1.63
CA ALA A 99 -11.84 -11.03 1.19
C ALA A 99 -12.98 -10.74 0.21
N ASN A 100 -13.34 -11.75 -0.58
CA ASN A 100 -14.59 -11.75 -1.34
C ASN A 100 -15.80 -11.95 -0.40
N GLU A 101 -17.01 -12.06 -0.97
CA GLU A 101 -18.25 -12.13 -0.19
C GLU A 101 -18.35 -13.36 0.70
N THR A 102 -17.68 -14.45 0.35
CA THR A 102 -17.70 -15.73 1.07
C THR A 102 -16.39 -15.99 1.83
N GLY A 103 -15.53 -14.97 2.00
CA GLY A 103 -14.30 -15.08 2.79
C GLY A 103 -13.05 -15.56 2.04
N GLY A 104 -13.19 -15.86 0.74
CA GLY A 104 -12.09 -16.31 -0.11
C GLY A 104 -11.32 -15.18 -0.79
N LEU A 105 -10.39 -15.59 -1.67
CA LEU A 105 -9.53 -14.67 -2.42
C LEU A 105 -10.32 -13.77 -3.37
N LEU A 106 -9.86 -12.53 -3.48
CA LEU A 106 -10.36 -11.56 -4.44
C LEU A 106 -9.67 -11.72 -5.80
N ASP A 107 -10.36 -11.27 -6.84
CA ASP A 107 -9.83 -11.22 -8.19
C ASP A 107 -9.43 -9.78 -8.54
N ALA A 108 -8.13 -9.57 -8.77
CA ALA A 108 -7.59 -8.26 -9.11
C ALA A 108 -8.26 -7.67 -10.37
N GLN A 109 -8.50 -8.50 -11.38
CA GLN A 109 -9.07 -8.07 -12.66
C GLN A 109 -10.53 -7.67 -12.51
N ASN A 110 -11.30 -8.41 -11.69
CA ASN A 110 -12.67 -8.01 -11.36
C ASN A 110 -12.70 -6.69 -10.60
N ILE A 111 -11.77 -6.48 -9.66
CA ILE A 111 -11.65 -5.20 -8.95
C ILE A 111 -11.37 -4.06 -9.94
N VAL A 112 -10.39 -4.26 -10.83
CA VAL A 112 -10.02 -3.26 -11.82
C VAL A 112 -11.20 -2.90 -12.72
N ASN A 113 -11.85 -3.91 -13.32
CA ASN A 113 -12.87 -3.68 -14.34
C ASN A 113 -14.20 -3.21 -13.75
N ARG A 114 -14.60 -3.74 -12.59
CA ARG A 114 -15.93 -3.45 -12.02
C ARG A 114 -15.93 -2.29 -11.03
N HIS A 115 -14.76 -1.89 -10.50
CA HIS A 115 -14.68 -0.87 -9.46
C HIS A 115 -13.70 0.24 -9.80
N PHE A 116 -12.45 -0.09 -10.13
CA PHE A 116 -11.42 0.93 -10.33
C PHE A 116 -11.64 1.78 -11.60
N LYS A 117 -11.82 1.15 -12.76
CA LYS A 117 -12.10 1.88 -14.02
C LYS A 117 -13.37 2.73 -13.93
N PRO A 118 -14.50 2.21 -13.40
CA PRO A 118 -15.69 3.05 -13.16
C PRO A 118 -15.44 4.20 -12.19
N LEU A 119 -14.62 4.00 -11.15
CA LEU A 119 -14.26 5.06 -10.20
C LEU A 119 -13.47 6.17 -10.89
N LEU A 120 -12.47 5.84 -11.73
CA LEU A 120 -11.72 6.82 -12.51
C LEU A 120 -12.64 7.62 -13.44
N LYS A 121 -13.53 6.93 -14.16
CA LYS A 121 -14.51 7.56 -15.05
C LYS A 121 -15.42 8.54 -14.30
N ARG A 122 -15.92 8.14 -13.12
CA ARG A 122 -16.76 8.99 -12.26
C ARG A 122 -16.01 10.20 -11.70
N ALA A 123 -14.70 10.07 -11.50
CA ALA A 123 -13.83 11.14 -11.01
C ALA A 123 -13.31 12.05 -12.12
N GLY A 124 -13.65 11.80 -13.39
CA GLY A 124 -13.11 12.56 -14.53
C GLY A 124 -11.60 12.36 -14.74
N LEU A 125 -11.03 11.27 -14.21
CA LEU A 125 -9.60 11.00 -14.27
C LEU A 125 -9.23 10.15 -15.50
N PRO A 126 -8.00 10.28 -16.01
CA PRO A 126 -7.51 9.45 -17.10
C PRO A 126 -7.50 7.97 -16.72
N ALA A 127 -7.53 7.10 -17.73
CA ALA A 127 -7.44 5.66 -17.56
C ALA A 127 -6.02 5.25 -17.13
N ILE A 128 -5.81 5.18 -15.82
CA ILE A 128 -4.57 4.65 -15.23
C ILE A 128 -4.74 3.19 -14.79
N ARG A 129 -3.64 2.47 -14.63
CA ARG A 129 -3.63 1.11 -14.07
C ARG A 129 -3.68 1.18 -12.56
N LEU A 130 -4.22 0.14 -11.92
CA LEU A 130 -4.24 0.05 -10.46
C LEU A 130 -2.81 0.10 -9.86
N TYR A 131 -1.84 -0.45 -10.59
CA TYR A 131 -0.42 -0.38 -10.23
C TYR A 131 0.12 1.05 -10.20
N ASP A 132 -0.45 1.98 -10.97
CA ASP A 132 0.03 3.37 -11.06
C ASP A 132 -0.27 4.18 -9.78
N LEU A 133 -1.19 3.70 -8.93
CA LEU A 133 -1.39 4.27 -7.59
C LEU A 133 -0.15 4.14 -6.70
N ARG A 134 0.65 3.09 -6.91
CA ARG A 134 1.94 2.91 -6.23
C ARG A 134 2.95 3.95 -6.69
N HIS A 135 2.95 4.26 -7.98
CA HIS A 135 3.79 5.32 -8.53
C HIS A 135 3.39 6.68 -7.93
N SER A 136 2.09 6.97 -7.86
CA SER A 136 1.58 8.18 -7.21
C SER A 136 2.01 8.26 -5.73
N HIS A 137 1.96 7.16 -4.99
CA HIS A 137 2.42 7.13 -3.59
C HIS A 137 3.92 7.46 -3.46
N ALA A 138 4.74 6.87 -4.33
CA ALA A 138 6.17 7.13 -4.35
C ALA A 138 6.49 8.59 -4.69
N THR A 139 5.87 9.13 -5.73
CA THR A 139 5.97 10.54 -6.11
C THR A 139 5.62 11.48 -4.96
N LEU A 140 4.52 11.20 -4.24
CA LEU A 140 4.12 12.01 -3.09
C LEU A 140 5.14 11.98 -1.95
N LEU A 141 5.75 10.83 -1.67
CA LEU A 141 6.82 10.74 -0.65
C LEU A 141 8.06 11.51 -1.08
N MET A 142 8.48 11.36 -2.34
CA MET A 142 9.65 12.07 -2.89
C MET A 142 9.46 13.58 -2.88
N ALA A 143 8.26 14.04 -3.27
CA ALA A 143 7.86 15.45 -3.23
C ALA A 143 7.76 16.00 -1.80
N ALA A 144 7.38 15.16 -0.83
CA ALA A 144 7.43 15.50 0.60
C ALA A 144 8.86 15.53 1.18
N GLY A 145 9.89 15.33 0.35
CA GLY A 145 11.28 15.39 0.76
C GLY A 145 11.83 14.11 1.40
N GLU A 146 11.09 13.00 1.33
CA GLU A 146 11.55 11.73 1.90
C GLU A 146 12.84 11.23 1.22
N HIS A 147 13.64 10.50 1.98
CA HIS A 147 14.88 9.96 1.46
C HIS A 147 14.60 8.81 0.47
N PRO A 148 15.22 8.78 -0.74
CA PRO A 148 14.96 7.75 -1.75
C PRO A 148 15.12 6.32 -1.24
N LYS A 149 16.05 6.09 -0.29
CA LYS A 149 16.24 4.79 0.36
C LYS A 149 15.01 4.35 1.17
N VAL A 150 14.40 5.26 1.92
CA VAL A 150 13.18 4.99 2.71
C VAL A 150 12.02 4.67 1.77
N VAL A 151 11.88 5.41 0.67
CA VAL A 151 10.89 5.14 -0.38
C VAL A 151 11.14 3.77 -1.02
N GLN A 152 12.38 3.45 -1.36
CA GLN A 152 12.77 2.15 -1.92
C GLN A 152 12.37 0.98 -0.99
N GLU A 153 12.69 1.08 0.30
CA GLU A 153 12.40 0.06 1.31
C GLU A 153 10.89 -0.09 1.53
N ARG A 154 10.17 1.02 1.68
CA ARG A 154 8.70 1.04 1.82
C ARG A 154 8.01 0.38 0.62
N LEU A 155 8.50 0.66 -0.58
CA LEU A 155 7.98 0.04 -1.79
C LEU A 155 8.43 -1.42 -1.93
N GLY A 156 9.58 -1.82 -1.40
CA GLY A 156 10.15 -3.15 -1.60
C GLY A 156 10.71 -3.31 -3.02
N HIS A 157 11.34 -2.26 -3.56
CA HIS A 157 12.11 -2.34 -4.80
C HIS A 157 13.45 -3.04 -4.54
N SER A 158 13.83 -3.98 -5.42
CA SER A 158 15.09 -4.72 -5.33
C SER A 158 16.30 -3.81 -5.46
N THR A 159 16.20 -2.74 -6.27
CA THR A 159 17.28 -1.77 -6.52
C THR A 159 16.80 -0.34 -6.27
N ILE A 160 17.74 0.54 -5.87
CA ILE A 160 17.48 1.96 -5.67
C ILE A 160 17.32 2.69 -7.01
N THR A 161 18.02 2.22 -8.05
CA THR A 161 17.96 2.68 -9.43
C THR A 161 16.53 2.71 -9.97
N LEU A 162 15.73 1.65 -9.71
CA LEU A 162 14.30 1.63 -10.08
C LEU A 162 13.50 2.77 -9.44
N THR A 163 13.88 3.21 -8.24
CA THR A 163 13.22 4.34 -7.55
C THR A 163 13.78 5.67 -8.07
N LEU A 164 15.09 5.82 -8.18
CA LEU A 164 15.72 7.08 -8.61
C LEU A 164 15.40 7.39 -10.07
N ASP A 165 15.55 6.44 -11.00
CA ASP A 165 15.28 6.64 -12.43
C ASP A 165 13.82 7.00 -12.70
N THR A 166 12.90 6.52 -11.85
CA THR A 166 11.46 6.77 -12.01
C THR A 166 11.03 8.13 -11.44
N TYR A 167 11.74 8.68 -10.44
CA TYR A 167 11.27 9.84 -9.66
C TYR A 167 12.28 10.99 -9.54
N THR A 168 13.41 10.96 -10.24
CA THR A 168 14.42 12.05 -10.22
C THR A 168 13.84 13.41 -10.57
N HIS A 169 12.85 13.48 -11.47
CA HIS A 169 12.21 14.72 -11.92
C HIS A 169 11.35 15.43 -10.85
N VAL A 170 10.99 14.74 -9.75
CA VAL A 170 10.17 15.30 -8.66
C VAL A 170 10.97 15.61 -7.40
N VAL A 171 12.30 15.46 -7.46
CA VAL A 171 13.20 15.80 -6.37
C VAL A 171 13.55 17.29 -6.50
N PRO A 172 13.08 18.17 -5.58
CA PRO A 172 13.52 19.56 -5.56
C PRO A 172 15.03 19.61 -5.35
N ASP A 173 15.70 20.70 -5.75
CA ASP A 173 17.12 20.87 -5.48
C ASP A 173 17.37 20.79 -3.96
N ARG A 174 17.97 19.68 -3.50
CA ARG A 174 18.07 19.34 -2.07
C ARG A 174 19.29 19.96 -1.40
N GLN A 175 20.17 20.61 -2.16
CA GLN A 175 21.37 21.28 -1.64
C GLN A 175 21.01 22.37 -0.63
N GLU A 176 20.06 23.25 -0.94
CA GLU A 176 19.65 24.35 -0.05
C GLU A 176 18.95 23.86 1.22
N LEU A 177 18.08 22.85 1.09
CA LEU A 177 17.39 22.21 2.23
C LEU A 177 18.36 21.47 3.15
N ALA A 178 19.38 20.80 2.58
CA ALA A 178 20.42 20.12 3.34
C ALA A 178 21.28 21.12 4.12
N SER A 179 21.72 22.21 3.48
CA SER A 179 22.47 23.29 4.12
C SER A 179 21.65 23.96 5.24
N SER A 180 20.37 24.23 4.99
CA SER A 180 19.46 24.82 5.98
C SER A 180 19.25 23.92 7.20
N ARG A 181 19.06 22.61 7.00
CA ARG A 181 18.94 21.63 8.10
C ARG A 181 20.23 21.50 8.90
N LEU A 182 21.38 21.48 8.23
CA LEU A 182 22.69 21.44 8.89
C LEU A 182 22.88 22.67 9.78
N LYS A 183 22.60 23.87 9.24
CA LYS A 183 22.65 25.13 10.00
C LYS A 183 21.75 25.08 11.24
N PHE A 184 20.53 24.57 11.09
CA PHE A 184 19.58 24.44 12.19
C PHE A 184 20.04 23.44 13.26
N MET A 185 20.59 22.29 12.84
CA MET A 185 21.12 21.27 13.76
C MET A 185 22.35 21.76 14.53
N LEU A 186 23.27 22.49 13.87
CA LEU A 186 24.44 23.09 14.50
C LEU A 186 24.07 24.21 15.49
N ALA A 187 23.01 24.96 15.20
CA ALA A 187 22.47 25.96 16.11
C ALA A 187 21.82 25.32 17.35
N LEU A 188 21.14 24.18 17.19
CA LEU A 188 20.51 23.44 18.30
C LEU A 188 21.52 22.67 19.17
N SER A 189 22.63 22.21 18.60
CA SER A 189 23.67 21.48 19.34
C SER A 189 24.64 22.38 20.10
N GLY A 190 24.50 23.71 20.00
CA GLY A 190 25.41 24.68 20.62
C GLY A 190 26.82 24.68 20.01
N ILE A 191 27.02 24.02 18.86
CA ILE A 191 28.33 23.89 18.21
C ILE A 191 28.66 25.13 17.36
N ALA A 192 27.69 25.99 17.09
CA ALA A 192 27.90 27.19 16.27
C ALA A 192 27.90 28.49 17.08
N THR A 193 28.99 28.74 17.81
CA THR A 193 29.66 30.06 17.85
C THR A 193 31.15 29.86 18.14
N ALA A 194 31.94 29.73 17.08
CA ALA A 194 33.33 30.16 16.99
C ALA A 194 33.60 30.54 15.53
#